data_AF-A0A7W0LMA7-F1
#
_entry.id   AF-A0A7W0LMA7-F1
#
_cell.length_a   1.000
_cell.length_b   1.000
_cell.length_c   1.000
_cell.angle_alpha   90.00
_cell.angle_beta   90.00
_cell.angle_gamma   90.00
#
_symmetry.space_group_name_H-M   'P 1'
#
loop_
_entity.id
_entity.type
_entity.pdbx_description
1 polymer ?
#
loop_
_entity_poly.entity_id
_entity_poly.type
_entity_poly.pdbx_seq_one_letter_code
_entity_poly.pdbx_strand_id
1 'polypeptide(L)'
;PKHLEKALAIGLLRRLGDTTFEQPSPRLAAVAAELRDLGIPTDTALQTAAKLRRNAENVARDYVELFLEQVWRPFEDAGRPPDRWPEVRQALDRLRPLATESLTAMFGIVMSEAVEEAFGKELERSKRGSRKRK
;
A
#
# COMPACT_ATOMS: atom_id res chain seq x y z
N PRO A 1 -2.44 -12.67 21.42
CA PRO A 1 -3.74 -12.80 20.73
C PRO A 1 -4.09 -11.60 19.83
N LYS A 2 -4.26 -10.39 20.38
CA LYS A 2 -4.75 -9.20 19.64
C LYS A 2 -3.89 -8.75 18.45
N HIS A 3 -2.56 -8.71 18.59
CA HIS A 3 -1.66 -8.33 17.49
C HIS A 3 -1.67 -9.36 16.35
N LEU A 4 -1.75 -10.65 16.69
CA LEU A 4 -1.81 -11.74 15.71
C LEU A 4 -3.09 -11.66 14.89
N GLU A 5 -4.24 -11.48 15.53
CA GLU A 5 -5.52 -11.30 14.84
C GLU A 5 -5.51 -10.10 13.91
N LYS A 6 -4.97 -8.96 14.36
CA LYS A 6 -4.79 -7.78 13.50
C LYS A 6 -3.89 -8.08 12.31
N ALA A 7 -2.74 -8.71 12.52
CA ALA A 7 -1.79 -9.04 11.46
C ALA A 7 -2.39 -10.00 10.42
N LEU A 8 -3.17 -10.99 10.86
CA LEU A 8 -3.96 -11.87 9.99
C LEU A 8 -5.02 -11.09 9.21
N ALA A 9 -5.79 -10.26 9.91
CA ALA A 9 -6.86 -9.46 9.31
C ALA A 9 -6.35 -8.53 8.22
N ILE A 10 -5.11 -8.03 8.33
CA ILE A 10 -4.45 -7.18 7.33
C ILE A 10 -3.53 -7.93 6.37
N GLY A 11 -3.51 -9.27 6.40
CA GLY A 11 -2.75 -10.10 5.47
C GLY A 11 -1.22 -10.05 5.63
N LEU A 12 -0.71 -9.45 6.71
CA LEU A 12 0.72 -9.51 7.05
C LEU A 12 1.15 -10.93 7.45
N LEU A 13 0.20 -11.72 7.96
CA LEU A 13 0.34 -13.15 8.20
C LEU A 13 -0.81 -13.89 7.53
N ARG A 14 -0.55 -15.12 7.10
CA ARG A 14 -1.56 -16.09 6.67
C ARG A 14 -1.50 -17.31 7.58
N ARG A 15 -2.66 -17.87 7.92
CA ARG A 15 -2.72 -19.09 8.72
C ARG A 15 -2.61 -20.30 7.80
N LEU A 16 -1.68 -21.21 8.08
CA LEU A 16 -1.50 -22.49 7.36
C LEU A 16 -1.95 -23.70 8.19
N GLY A 17 -2.12 -23.54 9.50
CA GLY A 17 -2.62 -24.56 10.41
C GLY A 17 -2.94 -23.97 11.79
N ASP A 18 -3.10 -24.81 12.80
CA ASP A 18 -3.51 -24.37 14.14
C ASP A 18 -2.45 -23.46 14.80
N THR A 19 -1.17 -23.78 14.60
CA THR A 19 -0.03 -23.03 15.14
C THR A 19 0.93 -22.50 14.07
N THR A 20 0.72 -22.86 12.80
CA THR A 20 1.61 -22.50 11.69
C THR A 20 1.09 -21.29 10.95
N PHE A 21 1.97 -20.29 10.79
CA PHE A 21 1.70 -19.07 10.05
C PHE A 21 2.75 -18.85 8.97
N GLU A 22 2.31 -18.35 7.83
CA GLU A 22 3.15 -17.88 6.76
C GLU A 22 3.19 -16.35 6.80
N GLN A 23 4.38 -15.78 6.56
CA GLN A 23 4.51 -14.37 6.33
C GLN A 23 4.70 -14.11 4.82
N PRO A 24 3.70 -13.56 4.12
CA PRO A 24 3.72 -13.50 2.65
C PRO A 24 4.83 -12.62 2.07
N SER A 25 5.34 -11.67 2.86
CA SER A 25 6.36 -10.72 2.43
C SER A 25 7.52 -10.66 3.43
N PRO A 26 8.69 -11.24 3.11
CA PRO A 26 9.91 -11.07 3.89
C PRO A 26 10.32 -9.60 4.04
N ARG A 27 10.06 -8.76 3.01
CA ARG A 27 10.34 -7.32 3.07
C ARG A 27 9.53 -6.61 4.15
N LEU A 28 8.26 -6.98 4.33
CA LEU A 28 7.43 -6.37 5.37
C LEU A 28 7.85 -6.81 6.79
N ALA A 29 8.43 -8.01 6.97
CA ALA A 29 9.09 -8.34 8.26
C ALA A 29 10.26 -7.42 8.56
N ALA A 30 11.13 -7.21 7.57
CA ALA A 30 12.30 -6.36 7.75
C ALA A 30 11.86 -4.95 8.18
N VAL A 31 10.87 -4.37 7.50
CA VAL A 31 10.28 -3.07 7.90
C VAL A 31 9.71 -3.12 9.32
N ALA A 32 9.00 -4.18 9.70
CA ALA A 32 8.46 -4.30 11.06
C ALA A 32 9.56 -4.41 12.13
N ALA A 33 10.70 -5.01 11.80
CA ALA A 33 11.87 -5.05 12.69
C ALA A 33 12.49 -3.66 12.86
N GLU A 34 12.73 -2.94 11.77
CA GLU A 34 13.26 -1.57 11.80
C GLU A 34 12.37 -0.61 12.59
N LEU A 35 11.03 -0.69 12.40
CA LEU A 35 10.10 0.14 13.17
C LEU A 35 10.17 -0.15 14.68
N ARG A 36 10.37 -1.40 15.06
CA ARG A 36 10.55 -1.79 16.46
C ARG A 36 11.87 -1.26 17.02
N ASP A 37 12.95 -1.29 16.23
CA ASP A 37 14.27 -0.79 16.64
C ASP A 37 14.26 0.74 16.80
N LEU A 38 13.41 1.44 16.03
CA LEU A 38 13.08 2.86 16.23
C LEU A 38 12.15 3.15 17.42
N GLY A 39 11.77 2.11 18.19
CA GLY A 39 10.91 2.24 19.37
C GLY A 39 9.43 2.46 19.04
N ILE A 40 8.98 2.23 17.80
CA ILE A 40 7.58 2.39 17.43
C ILE A 40 6.75 1.26 18.04
N PRO A 41 5.68 1.56 18.81
CA PRO A 41 4.82 0.53 19.38
C PRO A 41 4.21 -0.36 18.31
N THR A 42 4.17 -1.67 18.55
CA THR A 42 3.60 -2.65 17.61
C THR A 42 2.17 -2.32 17.20
N ASP A 43 1.37 -1.87 18.16
CA ASP A 43 -0.03 -1.50 17.91
C ASP A 43 -0.13 -0.28 16.97
N THR A 44 0.82 0.65 17.03
CA THR A 44 0.94 1.80 16.11
C THR A 44 1.38 1.34 14.71
N ALA A 45 2.40 0.49 14.62
CA ALA A 45 2.86 -0.06 13.35
C ALA A 45 1.75 -0.84 12.62
N LEU A 46 0.98 -1.66 13.34
CA LEU A 46 -0.16 -2.40 12.79
C LEU A 46 -1.28 -1.46 12.32
N GLN A 47 -1.55 -0.36 13.02
CA GLN A 47 -2.53 0.64 12.57
C GLN A 47 -2.09 1.34 11.28
N THR A 48 -0.80 1.69 11.17
CA THR A 48 -0.23 2.26 9.94
C THR A 48 -0.29 1.26 8.79
N ALA A 49 0.09 0.00 9.02
CA ALA A 49 -0.01 -1.06 8.02
C ALA A 49 -1.45 -1.29 7.55
N ALA A 50 -2.44 -1.23 8.45
CA ALA A 50 -3.85 -1.34 8.10
C ALA A 50 -4.31 -0.18 7.19
N LYS A 51 -3.86 1.05 7.43
CA LYS A 51 -4.14 2.21 6.57
C LYS A 51 -3.47 2.05 5.20
N LEU A 52 -2.20 1.67 5.19
CA LEU A 52 -1.44 1.44 3.95
C LEU A 52 -2.09 0.37 3.09
N ARG A 53 -2.54 -0.75 3.69
CA ARG A 53 -3.26 -1.80 2.97
C ARG A 53 -4.51 -1.27 2.28
N ARG A 54 -5.36 -0.52 3.00
CA ARG A 54 -6.59 0.04 2.41
C ARG A 54 -6.29 0.97 1.23
N ASN A 55 -5.25 1.79 1.34
CA ASN A 55 -4.85 2.66 0.24
C ASN A 55 -4.34 1.85 -0.96
N ALA A 56 -3.51 0.82 -0.73
CA ALA A 56 -3.05 -0.07 -1.78
C ALA A 56 -4.19 -0.84 -2.45
N GLU A 57 -5.21 -1.27 -1.69
CA GLU A 57 -6.42 -1.92 -2.22
C GLU A 57 -7.23 -0.98 -3.11
N ASN A 58 -7.32 0.31 -2.76
CA ASN A 58 -7.98 1.31 -3.60
C ASN A 58 -7.22 1.50 -4.91
N VAL A 59 -5.90 1.70 -4.85
CA VAL A 59 -5.07 1.82 -6.05
C VAL A 59 -5.17 0.57 -6.93
N ALA A 60 -5.14 -0.63 -6.33
CA ALA A 60 -5.30 -1.87 -7.07
C ALA A 60 -6.66 -1.94 -7.79
N ARG A 61 -7.74 -1.45 -7.16
CA ARG A 61 -9.06 -1.37 -7.80
C ARG A 61 -9.05 -0.44 -9.01
N ASP A 62 -8.43 0.73 -8.90
CA ASP A 62 -8.35 1.70 -10.00
C ASP A 62 -7.62 1.11 -11.22
N TYR A 63 -6.53 0.36 -11.00
CA TYR A 63 -5.82 -0.32 -12.09
C TYR A 63 -6.59 -1.50 -12.68
N VAL A 64 -7.33 -2.26 -11.87
CA VAL A 64 -8.22 -3.33 -12.37
C VAL A 64 -9.33 -2.73 -13.21
N GLU A 65 -9.93 -1.63 -12.76
CA GLU A 65 -10.93 -0.90 -13.54
C GLU A 65 -10.34 -0.44 -14.87
N LEU A 66 -9.19 0.22 -14.87
CA LEU A 66 -8.48 0.62 -16.09
C LEU A 66 -8.30 -0.56 -17.07
N PHE A 67 -7.88 -1.74 -16.59
CA PHE A 67 -7.76 -2.94 -17.42
C PHE A 67 -9.12 -3.39 -17.99
N LEU A 68 -10.15 -3.42 -17.14
CA LEU A 68 -11.48 -3.84 -17.55
C LEU A 68 -12.03 -2.93 -18.65
N GLU A 69 -11.85 -1.62 -18.51
CA GLU A 69 -12.36 -0.64 -19.46
C GLU A 69 -11.59 -0.62 -20.78
N GLN A 70 -10.25 -0.65 -20.70
CA GLN A 70 -9.39 -0.40 -21.86
C GLN A 70 -8.99 -1.66 -22.61
N VAL A 71 -9.09 -2.84 -21.98
CA VAL A 71 -8.64 -4.10 -22.58
C VAL A 71 -9.77 -5.12 -22.62
N TRP A 72 -10.42 -5.37 -21.47
CA TRP A 72 -11.43 -6.43 -21.38
C TRP A 72 -12.71 -6.10 -22.16
N ARG A 73 -13.31 -4.92 -21.97
CA ARG A 73 -14.54 -4.53 -22.67
C ARG A 73 -14.37 -4.54 -24.19
N PRO A 74 -13.31 -3.96 -24.80
CA PRO A 74 -13.08 -4.06 -26.24
C PRO A 74 -12.90 -5.50 -26.75
N PHE A 75 -12.25 -6.36 -25.97
CA PHE A 75 -12.11 -7.79 -26.29
C PHE A 75 -13.44 -8.53 -26.22
N GLU A 76 -14.28 -8.20 -25.24
CA GLU A 76 -15.62 -8.74 -25.07
C GLU A 76 -16.57 -8.30 -26.19
N ASP A 77 -16.58 -7.01 -26.54
CA ASP A 77 -17.38 -6.43 -27.61
C ASP A 77 -17.03 -7.03 -28.99
N ALA A 78 -15.77 -7.44 -29.18
CA ALA A 78 -15.32 -8.15 -30.37
C ALA A 78 -15.74 -9.65 -30.40
N GLY A 79 -16.50 -10.13 -29.42
CA GLY A 79 -16.95 -11.52 -29.33
C GLY A 79 -15.93 -12.48 -28.73
N ARG A 80 -14.93 -11.97 -27.98
CA ARG A 80 -13.86 -12.74 -27.32
C ARG A 80 -13.12 -13.69 -28.28
N PRO A 81 -12.56 -13.16 -29.39
CA PRO A 81 -11.93 -13.98 -30.43
C PRO A 81 -10.75 -14.81 -29.86
N PRO A 82 -10.69 -16.13 -30.08
CA PRO A 82 -9.72 -17.02 -29.44
C PRO A 82 -8.24 -16.62 -29.62
N ASP A 83 -7.91 -16.03 -30.77
CA ASP A 83 -6.58 -15.58 -31.16
C ASP A 83 -6.09 -14.35 -30.38
N ARG A 84 -6.98 -13.56 -29.76
CA ARG A 84 -6.61 -12.36 -28.99
C ARG A 84 -6.44 -12.58 -27.48
N TRP A 85 -6.73 -13.77 -26.96
CA TRP A 85 -6.46 -14.10 -25.54
C TRP A 85 -5.02 -13.85 -25.10
N PRO A 86 -3.98 -14.15 -25.91
CA PRO A 86 -2.60 -13.83 -25.57
C PRO A 86 -2.39 -12.34 -25.31
N GLU A 87 -3.03 -11.45 -26.08
CA GLU A 87 -2.92 -10.00 -25.93
C GLU A 87 -3.53 -9.52 -24.61
N VAL A 88 -4.72 -10.02 -24.25
CA VAL A 88 -5.39 -9.71 -22.97
C VAL A 88 -4.52 -10.12 -21.79
N ARG A 89 -3.93 -11.32 -21.84
CA ARG A 89 -3.01 -11.81 -20.80
C ARG A 89 -1.76 -10.96 -20.72
N GLN A 90 -1.15 -10.65 -21.86
CA GLN A 90 0.05 -9.83 -21.93
C GLN A 90 -0.20 -8.41 -21.39
N ALA A 91 -1.35 -7.82 -21.68
CA ALA A 91 -1.73 -6.52 -21.14
C ALA A 91 -1.81 -6.55 -19.61
N LEU A 92 -2.45 -7.59 -19.03
CA LEU A 92 -2.53 -7.75 -17.58
C LEU A 92 -1.15 -7.96 -16.94
N ASP A 93 -0.31 -8.79 -17.55
CA ASP A 93 1.05 -9.07 -17.05
C ASP A 93 1.95 -7.84 -17.08
N ARG A 94 1.76 -6.95 -18.07
CA ARG A 94 2.48 -5.66 -18.15
C ARG A 94 1.91 -4.60 -17.21
N LEU A 95 0.59 -4.60 -16.96
CA LEU A 95 -0.05 -3.59 -16.12
C LEU A 95 0.35 -3.70 -14.65
N ARG A 96 0.49 -4.93 -14.12
CA ARG A 96 0.85 -5.18 -12.72
C ARG A 96 2.17 -4.51 -12.27
N PRO A 97 3.31 -4.69 -12.95
CA PRO A 97 4.55 -4.00 -12.58
C PRO A 97 4.44 -2.48 -12.74
N LEU A 98 3.80 -1.99 -13.81
CA LEU A 98 3.58 -0.55 -14.03
C LEU A 98 2.79 0.11 -12.91
N ALA A 99 1.75 -0.57 -12.39
CA ALA A 99 0.98 -0.09 -11.25
C ALA A 99 1.84 0.06 -10.00
N THR A 100 2.71 -0.93 -9.75
CA THR A 100 3.62 -0.93 -8.60
C THR A 100 4.66 0.19 -8.69
N GLU A 101 5.27 0.36 -9.87
CA GLU A 101 6.25 1.41 -10.14
C GLU A 101 5.63 2.80 -9.99
N SER A 102 4.45 3.01 -10.58
CA SER A 102 3.71 4.27 -10.51
C SER A 102 3.33 4.62 -9.06
N LEU A 103 2.80 3.65 -8.30
CA LEU A 103 2.47 3.86 -6.89
C LEU A 103 3.72 4.23 -6.07
N THR A 104 4.84 3.55 -6.31
CA THR A 104 6.10 3.83 -5.60
C THR A 104 6.62 5.23 -5.90
N ALA A 105 6.63 5.63 -7.16
CA ALA A 105 7.08 6.95 -7.58
C ALA A 105 6.18 8.06 -7.00
N MET A 106 4.86 7.90 -7.11
CA MET A 106 3.90 8.85 -6.56
C MET A 106 4.00 8.96 -5.04
N PHE A 107 4.19 7.83 -4.35
CA PHE A 107 4.39 7.80 -2.90
C PHE A 107 5.61 8.63 -2.48
N GLY A 108 6.73 8.52 -3.22
CA GLY A 108 7.93 9.32 -2.95
C GLY A 108 7.70 10.83 -3.05
N ILE A 109 6.92 11.27 -4.04
CA ILE A 109 6.54 12.68 -4.23
C ILE A 109 5.70 13.16 -3.03
N VAL A 110 4.57 12.49 -2.77
CA VAL A 110 3.62 12.94 -1.73
C VAL A 110 4.19 12.80 -0.32
N MET A 111 5.12 11.86 -0.09
CA MET A 111 5.81 11.76 1.19
C MET A 111 6.72 12.96 1.42
N SER A 112 7.44 13.41 0.39
CA SER A 112 8.31 14.59 0.48
C SER A 112 7.50 15.84 0.80
N GLU A 113 6.40 16.05 0.09
CA GLU A 113 5.47 17.16 0.33
C GLU A 113 4.88 17.13 1.76
N ALA A 114 4.44 15.95 2.21
CA ALA A 114 3.86 15.80 3.55
C ALA A 114 4.87 16.07 4.67
N VAL A 115 6.15 15.71 4.47
CA VAL A 115 7.23 16.02 5.42
C VAL A 115 7.45 17.52 5.52
N GLU A 116 7.58 18.22 4.39
CA GLU A 116 7.75 19.67 4.34
C GLU A 116 6.60 20.40 5.03
N GLU A 117 5.37 19.98 4.75
CA GLU A 117 4.17 20.56 5.38
C GLU A 117 4.16 20.33 6.91
N ALA A 118 4.51 19.12 7.36
CA ALA A 118 4.55 18.79 8.78
C ALA A 118 5.61 19.62 9.54
N PHE A 119 6.82 19.75 8.98
CA PHE A 119 7.87 20.57 9.57
C PHE A 119 7.48 22.06 9.60
N GLY A 120 6.88 22.58 8.52
CA GLY A 120 6.38 23.96 8.47
C GLY A 120 5.37 24.26 9.58
N LYS A 121 4.41 23.34 9.78
CA LYS A 121 3.39 23.45 10.85
C LYS A 121 4.02 23.45 12.24
N GLU A 122 5.03 22.62 12.49
CA GLU A 122 5.67 22.53 13.80
C GLU A 122 6.51 23.77 14.12
N LEU A 123 7.22 24.33 13.12
CA LEU A 123 7.95 25.58 13.26
C LEU A 123 7.02 26.77 13.58
N GLU A 124 5.85 26.84 12.92
CA GLU A 124 4.82 27.85 13.21
C GLU A 124 4.26 27.73 14.64
N ARG A 125 4.00 26.49 15.10
CA ARG A 125 3.54 26.22 16.48
C ARG A 125 4.55 26.66 17.52
N SER A 126 5.83 26.34 17.32
CA SER A 126 6.92 26.74 18.21
C SER A 126 7.04 28.28 18.32
N LYS A 127 6.97 28.99 17.18
CA LYS A 127 7.00 30.46 17.14
C LYS A 127 5.82 31.11 17.89
N ARG A 128 4.62 30.53 17.81
CA ARG A 128 3.43 31.02 18.54
C ARG A 128 3.52 30.76 20.05
N GLY A 129 4.09 29.62 20.45
CA GLY A 129 4.35 29.30 21.86
C GLY A 129 5.35 30.25 22.52
N SER A 130 6.43 30.62 21.83
CA SER A 130 7.43 31.58 22.33
C SER A 130 6.93 33.02 22.41
N ARG A 131 6.00 33.44 21.53
CA ARG A 131 5.37 34.78 21.59
C ARG A 131 4.37 34.94 22.74
N LYS A 132 3.76 33.87 23.23
CA LYS A 132 2.76 33.90 24.31
C LYS A 132 3.37 33.86 25.73
N ARG A 133 4.69 33.63 25.81
CA ARG A 133 5.48 33.56 27.05
C ARG A 133 6.33 34.82 27.33
N LYS A 134 6.25 35.82 26.46
CA LYS A 134 6.78 37.18 26.65
C LYS A 134 5.61 38.11 26.92
#